data_AF-K7K299-F1
#
_entry.id   AF-K7K299-F1
#
_cell.length_a   1.000
_cell.length_b   1.000
_cell.length_c   1.000
_cell.angle_alpha   90.00
_cell.angle_beta   90.00
_cell.angle_gamma   90.00
#
_symmetry.space_group_name_H-M   'P 1'
#
loop_
_entity.id
_entity.type
_entity.pdbx_description
1 polymer ?
#
loop_
_entity_poly.entity_id
_entity_poly.type
_entity_poly.pdbx_seq_one_letter_code
_entity_poly.pdbx_strand_id
1 'polypeptide(L)'
;MGFPPREKIITPIDLALGDNITSKGKRLPIEPTFNMPSLILSIGSVDPQLLPNYIEQWTSAIIRDYRVNHENHVSTSQDMIARAETYLGDIARACWESFKQTFPEQIKINLVDPGPNIYFFCSLTQRIFTSQSLNDGNTIRQKIYLGNLEILSISYFGKIKEFTEDYLMYASIAGGFTDKSLGEKLFLKLPGKLGQKIRDSWNNDQIDPVMNNLTIRIQHIMKIYTPQQYHKGIRRKKPQYRPPSRYPPRKKNPTHRYSIRVSNSRKPTLNKEKHVRKLRDNKTYTKKLECYACHQLGHYSRNCPNKANLFTREAKLIKSCRMRRT
;
A
#
# COMPACT_ATOMS: atom_id res chain seq x y z
N MET A 1 29.53 12.24 -1.10
CA MET A 1 28.33 12.06 -1.95
C MET A 1 27.17 11.69 -1.05
N GLY A 2 26.39 12.68 -0.58
CA GLY A 2 25.20 12.39 0.24
C GLY A 2 24.13 11.75 -0.64
N PHE A 3 23.49 10.67 -0.15
CA PHE A 3 22.34 10.10 -0.84
C PHE A 3 21.25 11.18 -0.99
N PRO A 4 20.73 11.45 -2.20
CA PRO A 4 19.62 12.36 -2.33
C PRO A 4 18.43 11.82 -1.52
N PRO A 5 17.68 12.69 -0.82
CA PRO A 5 16.50 12.26 -0.07
C PRO A 5 15.52 11.58 -1.04
N ARG A 6 15.02 10.39 -0.65
CA ARG A 6 14.01 9.67 -1.43
C ARG A 6 12.82 10.59 -1.63
N GLU A 7 12.65 11.09 -2.85
CA GLU A 7 11.45 11.79 -3.28
C GLU A 7 10.27 10.85 -2.98
N LYS A 8 9.38 11.30 -2.09
CA LYS A 8 8.07 10.67 -1.96
C LYS A 8 7.46 10.78 -3.35
N ILE A 9 7.16 9.65 -3.97
CA ILE A 9 6.48 9.60 -5.27
C ILE A 9 5.09 10.23 -5.03
N ILE A 10 4.97 11.51 -5.33
CA ILE A 10 3.71 12.26 -5.29
C ILE A 10 2.96 11.84 -6.54
N THR A 11 1.89 11.07 -6.38
CA THR A 11 0.98 10.82 -7.51
C THR A 11 0.12 12.07 -7.73
N PRO A 12 -0.37 12.36 -8.96
CA PRO A 12 -1.12 13.58 -9.26
C PRO A 12 -2.40 13.79 -8.43
N ILE A 13 -2.84 12.77 -7.70
CA ILE A 13 -4.01 12.81 -6.82
C ILE A 13 -3.69 13.50 -5.46
N ASP A 14 -2.42 13.67 -5.13
CA ASP A 14 -1.99 14.14 -3.81
C ASP A 14 -2.04 15.67 -3.62
N LEU A 15 -2.23 16.48 -4.67
CA LEU A 15 -2.22 17.94 -4.52
C LEU A 15 -3.51 18.57 -3.97
N ALA A 16 -4.63 17.84 -3.91
CA ALA A 16 -5.94 18.46 -3.67
C ALA A 16 -6.63 18.11 -2.35
N LEU A 17 -6.05 17.27 -1.50
CA LEU A 17 -6.77 16.76 -0.33
C LEU A 17 -5.90 16.79 0.93
N GLY A 18 -6.33 17.62 1.87
CA GLY A 18 -5.57 18.02 3.07
C GLY A 18 -4.97 16.88 3.89
N ASP A 19 -3.95 17.28 4.66
CA ASP A 19 -2.88 16.57 5.38
C ASP A 19 -3.16 15.24 6.13
N ASN A 20 -4.33 14.62 6.02
CA ASN A 20 -4.66 13.38 6.71
C ASN A 20 -5.27 12.28 5.81
N ILE A 21 -5.15 12.39 4.48
CA ILE A 21 -5.37 11.22 3.63
C ILE A 21 -4.05 10.47 3.51
N THR A 22 -3.80 9.56 4.47
CA THR A 22 -2.89 8.45 4.20
C THR A 22 -3.39 7.80 2.92
N SER A 23 -2.56 7.79 1.87
CA SER A 23 -2.89 7.10 0.63
C SER A 23 -3.41 5.70 1.00
N LYS A 24 -4.59 5.35 0.51
CA LYS A 24 -5.05 3.96 0.55
C LYS A 24 -4.24 3.19 -0.50
N GLY A 25 -2.92 3.13 -0.30
CA GLY A 25 -2.05 2.30 -1.12
C GLY A 25 -2.64 0.90 -1.09
N LYS A 26 -3.13 0.43 -2.23
CA LYS A 26 -3.49 -0.98 -2.35
C LYS A 26 -2.18 -1.75 -2.13
N ARG A 27 -2.23 -2.77 -1.27
CA ARG A 27 -1.12 -3.71 -1.13
C ARG A 27 -0.80 -4.25 -2.52
N LEU A 28 0.44 -4.05 -3.00
CA LEU A 28 0.90 -4.66 -4.23
C LEU A 28 0.86 -6.19 -4.06
N PRO A 29 0.59 -6.96 -5.12
CA PRO A 29 0.70 -8.40 -5.05
C PRO A 29 2.13 -8.79 -4.62
N ILE A 30 2.19 -9.72 -3.67
CA ILE A 30 3.41 -10.28 -3.05
C ILE A 30 4.36 -10.76 -4.16
N GLU A 31 3.81 -11.57 -5.07
CA GLU A 31 4.46 -11.94 -6.32
C GLU A 31 3.54 -11.53 -7.47
N PRO A 32 3.89 -10.51 -8.27
CA PRO A 32 3.15 -10.21 -9.47
C PRO A 32 3.37 -11.37 -10.45
N THR A 33 2.34 -12.19 -10.67
CA THR A 33 2.37 -13.18 -11.74
C THR A 33 1.96 -12.50 -13.04
N PHE A 34 2.78 -12.65 -14.08
CA PHE A 34 2.45 -12.12 -15.39
C PHE A 34 1.88 -13.25 -16.25
N ASN A 35 0.70 -13.04 -16.81
CA ASN A 35 0.21 -13.93 -17.85
C ASN A 35 1.02 -13.64 -19.11
N MET A 36 1.88 -14.58 -19.50
CA MET A 36 2.73 -14.51 -20.70
C MET A 36 2.18 -15.50 -21.74
N PRO A 37 1.03 -15.22 -22.38
CA PRO A 37 0.47 -16.13 -23.38
C PRO A 37 1.35 -16.23 -24.62
N SER A 38 2.09 -15.17 -24.92
CA SER A 38 3.17 -15.16 -25.89
C SER A 38 4.50 -15.10 -25.15
N LEU A 39 5.52 -15.78 -25.70
CA LEU A 39 6.91 -15.70 -25.22
C LEU A 39 7.59 -14.36 -25.62
N ILE A 40 6.80 -13.39 -26.10
CA ILE A 40 7.27 -12.13 -26.65
C ILE A 40 7.44 -11.09 -25.54
N LEU A 41 8.62 -10.48 -25.46
CA LEU A 41 8.93 -9.43 -24.48
C LEU A 41 8.18 -8.13 -24.81
N SER A 42 7.07 -7.89 -24.11
CA SER A 42 6.23 -6.72 -24.31
C SER A 42 6.46 -5.67 -23.23
N ILE A 43 7.55 -4.90 -23.36
CA ILE A 43 7.95 -3.90 -22.34
C ILE A 43 6.90 -2.81 -22.14
N GLY A 44 6.24 -2.38 -23.23
CA GLY A 44 5.27 -1.28 -23.18
C GLY A 44 3.94 -1.59 -22.49
N SER A 45 3.63 -2.86 -22.22
CA SER A 45 2.37 -3.25 -21.56
C SER A 45 2.47 -3.35 -20.04
N VAL A 46 3.69 -3.25 -19.49
CA VAL A 46 3.98 -3.50 -18.08
C VAL A 46 4.33 -2.20 -17.37
N ASP A 47 3.90 -2.07 -16.12
CA ASP A 47 4.32 -0.95 -15.26
C ASP A 47 5.86 -0.93 -15.14
N PRO A 48 6.54 0.21 -15.42
CA PRO A 48 7.98 0.34 -15.25
C PRO A 48 8.50 -0.12 -13.88
N GLN A 49 7.72 0.00 -12.80
CA GLN A 49 8.11 -0.46 -11.46
C GLN A 49 8.21 -1.99 -11.35
N LEU A 50 7.43 -2.69 -12.18
CA LEU A 50 7.36 -4.15 -12.21
C LEU A 50 8.26 -4.76 -13.29
N LEU A 51 8.90 -3.93 -14.11
CA LEU A 51 9.74 -4.34 -15.23
C LEU A 51 10.84 -5.35 -14.85
N PRO A 52 11.57 -5.21 -13.72
CA PRO A 52 12.58 -6.20 -13.32
C PRO A 52 11.99 -7.60 -13.09
N ASN A 53 10.84 -7.67 -12.40
CA ASN A 53 10.16 -8.95 -12.13
C ASN A 53 9.58 -9.58 -13.41
N TYR A 54 9.08 -8.73 -14.32
CA TYR A 54 8.57 -9.16 -15.61
C TYR A 54 9.66 -9.77 -16.49
N ILE A 55 10.81 -9.10 -16.57
CA ILE A 55 11.98 -9.60 -17.31
C ILE A 55 12.48 -10.90 -16.68
N GLU A 56 12.56 -11.00 -15.35
CA GLU A 56 12.96 -12.24 -14.67
C GLU A 56 12.05 -13.43 -15.05
N GLN A 57 10.72 -13.25 -14.99
CA GLN A 57 9.78 -14.30 -15.41
C GLN A 57 9.93 -14.65 -16.89
N TRP A 58 10.07 -13.63 -17.75
CA TRP A 58 10.29 -13.81 -19.18
C TRP A 58 11.57 -14.60 -19.48
N THR A 59 12.68 -14.28 -18.82
CA THR A 59 13.95 -15.03 -19.00
C THR A 59 13.77 -16.51 -18.67
N SER A 60 13.08 -16.83 -17.57
CA SER A 60 12.80 -18.23 -17.19
C SER A 60 11.94 -18.96 -18.23
N ALA A 61 10.95 -18.27 -18.81
CA ALA A 61 10.05 -18.82 -19.80
C ALA A 61 10.79 -19.13 -21.12
N ILE A 62 11.65 -18.21 -21.56
CA ILE A 62 12.47 -18.40 -22.76
C ILE A 62 13.49 -19.50 -22.57
N ILE A 63 14.22 -19.52 -21.46
CA ILE A 63 15.23 -20.54 -21.22
C ILE A 63 14.58 -21.93 -21.30
N ARG A 64 13.37 -22.08 -20.75
CA ARG A 64 12.61 -23.32 -20.84
C ARG A 64 12.21 -23.65 -22.28
N ASP A 65 11.63 -22.71 -23.00
CA ASP A 65 11.16 -22.92 -24.37
C ASP A 65 12.33 -23.22 -25.34
N TYR A 66 13.39 -22.42 -25.26
CA TYR A 66 14.59 -22.56 -26.08
C TYR A 66 15.26 -23.93 -25.90
N ARG A 67 15.35 -24.41 -24.67
CA ARG A 67 15.90 -25.75 -24.37
C ARG A 67 15.11 -26.87 -25.02
N VAL A 68 13.79 -26.75 -25.03
CA VAL A 68 12.92 -27.79 -25.60
C VAL A 68 12.91 -27.74 -27.13
N ASN A 69 12.85 -26.54 -27.72
CA ASN A 69 12.56 -26.39 -29.15
C ASN A 69 13.78 -26.11 -30.02
N HIS A 70 14.88 -25.59 -29.46
CA HIS A 70 15.94 -24.97 -30.27
C HIS A 70 17.36 -25.42 -29.92
N GLU A 71 17.64 -25.84 -28.68
CA GLU A 71 18.99 -26.15 -28.21
C GLU A 71 19.72 -27.18 -29.10
N ASN A 72 18.99 -28.18 -29.61
CA ASN A 72 19.57 -29.22 -30.48
C ASN A 72 19.81 -28.77 -31.94
N HIS A 73 19.27 -27.62 -32.36
CA HIS A 73 19.31 -27.13 -33.75
C HIS A 73 20.24 -25.93 -33.95
N VAL A 74 21.04 -25.59 -32.95
CA VAL A 74 21.89 -24.40 -32.94
C VAL A 74 23.35 -24.83 -32.88
N SER A 75 24.08 -24.60 -33.96
CA SER A 75 25.52 -24.85 -34.06
C SER A 75 26.34 -23.58 -33.82
N THR A 76 25.84 -22.42 -34.23
CA THR A 76 26.57 -21.14 -34.21
C THR A 76 25.94 -20.15 -33.23
N SER A 77 26.76 -19.30 -32.59
CA SER A 77 26.28 -18.19 -31.77
C SER A 77 25.38 -17.22 -32.56
N GLN A 78 25.62 -17.05 -33.86
CA GLN A 78 24.78 -16.23 -34.74
C GLN A 78 23.37 -16.81 -34.90
N ASP A 79 23.25 -18.12 -35.08
CA ASP A 79 21.96 -18.81 -35.19
C ASP A 79 21.17 -18.72 -33.88
N MET A 80 21.88 -18.85 -32.74
CA MET A 80 21.29 -18.61 -31.42
C MET A 80 20.70 -17.20 -31.32
N ILE A 81 21.48 -16.17 -31.69
CA ILE A 81 21.06 -14.77 -31.60
C ILE A 81 19.84 -14.52 -32.49
N ALA A 82 19.89 -14.97 -33.76
CA ALA A 82 18.78 -14.80 -34.70
C ALA A 82 17.49 -15.45 -34.19
N ARG A 83 17.57 -16.63 -33.57
CA ARG A 83 16.42 -17.28 -32.93
C ARG A 83 15.97 -16.54 -31.68
N ALA A 84 16.90 -16.13 -30.82
CA ALA A 84 16.59 -15.44 -29.57
C ALA A 84 15.91 -14.07 -29.81
N GLU A 85 16.27 -13.38 -30.89
CA GLU A 85 15.64 -12.12 -31.33
C GLU A 85 14.16 -12.27 -31.70
N THR A 86 13.69 -13.49 -32.01
CA THR A 86 12.26 -13.74 -32.27
C THR A 86 11.41 -13.56 -31.02
N TYR A 87 11.97 -13.76 -29.82
CA TYR A 87 11.27 -13.56 -28.55
C TYR A 87 11.17 -12.10 -28.11
N LEU A 88 11.81 -11.16 -28.81
CA LEU A 88 11.70 -9.74 -28.48
C LEU A 88 10.46 -9.13 -29.15
N GLY A 89 9.64 -8.39 -28.39
CA GLY A 89 8.55 -7.58 -28.95
C GLY A 89 9.08 -6.33 -29.64
N ASP A 90 8.22 -5.58 -30.33
CA ASP A 90 8.63 -4.48 -31.23
C ASP A 90 9.49 -3.42 -30.54
N ILE A 91 9.07 -2.95 -29.36
CA ILE A 91 9.82 -1.96 -28.56
C ILE A 91 11.17 -2.55 -28.11
N ALA A 92 11.17 -3.80 -27.64
CA ALA A 92 12.38 -4.45 -27.16
C ALA A 92 13.38 -4.71 -28.30
N ARG A 93 12.87 -5.10 -29.47
CA ARG A 93 13.65 -5.31 -30.69
C ARG A 93 14.27 -4.01 -31.20
N ALA A 94 13.52 -2.91 -31.21
CA ALA A 94 14.05 -1.60 -31.58
C ALA A 94 15.19 -1.15 -30.63
N CYS A 95 15.02 -1.33 -29.32
CA CYS A 95 16.08 -1.06 -28.34
C CYS A 95 17.30 -1.96 -28.56
N TRP A 96 17.07 -3.25 -28.85
CA TRP A 96 18.12 -4.23 -29.11
C TRP A 96 18.91 -3.91 -30.39
N GLU A 97 18.25 -3.54 -31.48
CA GLU A 97 18.91 -3.15 -32.74
C GLU A 97 19.76 -1.89 -32.57
N SER A 98 19.23 -0.87 -31.88
CA SER A 98 19.97 0.34 -31.54
C SER A 98 21.21 0.03 -30.68
N PHE A 99 21.08 -0.89 -29.72
CA PHE A 99 22.19 -1.35 -28.90
C PHE A 99 23.25 -2.10 -29.72
N LYS A 100 22.84 -3.01 -30.60
CA LYS A 100 23.75 -3.73 -31.52
C LYS A 100 24.56 -2.76 -32.40
N GLN A 101 23.91 -1.72 -32.92
CA GLN A 101 24.55 -0.70 -33.76
C GLN A 101 25.57 0.13 -32.98
N THR A 102 25.22 0.50 -31.73
CA THR A 102 26.06 1.37 -30.91
C THR A 102 27.23 0.63 -30.26
N PHE A 103 27.04 -0.64 -29.87
CA PHE A 103 28.02 -1.42 -29.11
C PHE A 103 28.26 -2.83 -29.69
N PRO A 104 28.77 -2.95 -30.94
CA PRO A 104 29.02 -4.25 -31.58
C PRO A 104 30.04 -5.10 -30.81
N GLU A 105 31.05 -4.48 -30.20
CA GLU A 105 32.05 -5.18 -29.38
C GLU A 105 31.42 -5.87 -28.16
N GLN A 106 30.40 -5.26 -27.54
CA GLN A 106 29.71 -5.88 -26.42
C GLN A 106 28.92 -7.11 -26.85
N ILE A 107 28.40 -7.14 -28.08
CA ILE A 107 27.73 -8.33 -28.63
C ILE A 107 28.74 -9.46 -28.81
N LYS A 108 29.91 -9.15 -29.37
CA LYS A 108 30.98 -10.13 -29.58
C LYS A 108 31.46 -10.75 -28.27
N ILE A 109 31.83 -9.90 -27.30
CA ILE A 109 32.36 -10.32 -25.99
C ILE A 109 31.33 -11.14 -25.19
N ASN A 110 30.06 -10.72 -25.18
CA ASN A 110 29.07 -11.35 -24.31
C ASN A 110 28.34 -12.54 -24.97
N LEU A 111 28.26 -12.63 -26.30
CA LEU A 111 27.44 -13.64 -26.99
C LEU A 111 28.18 -14.50 -28.01
N VAL A 112 29.21 -13.97 -28.67
CA VAL A 112 29.93 -14.71 -29.74
C VAL A 112 31.09 -15.49 -29.13
N ASP A 113 31.98 -14.80 -28.41
CA ASP A 113 33.20 -15.37 -27.84
C ASP A 113 32.97 -16.50 -26.81
N PRO A 114 31.99 -16.43 -25.87
CA PRO A 114 31.77 -17.50 -24.90
C PRO A 114 31.04 -18.72 -25.47
N GLY A 115 30.56 -18.66 -26.72
CA GLY A 115 29.82 -19.73 -27.39
C GLY A 115 28.29 -19.62 -27.29
N PRO A 116 27.55 -20.48 -28.01
CA PRO A 116 26.10 -20.41 -28.12
C PRO A 116 25.44 -20.87 -26.80
N ASN A 117 25.04 -19.91 -25.97
CA ASN A 117 24.26 -20.16 -24.77
C ASN A 117 23.21 -19.05 -24.52
N ILE A 118 21.93 -19.46 -24.49
CA ILE A 118 20.78 -18.58 -24.26
C ILE A 118 20.85 -17.80 -22.95
N TYR A 119 21.50 -18.34 -21.91
CA TYR A 119 21.69 -17.64 -20.64
C TYR A 119 22.46 -16.32 -20.82
N PHE A 120 23.43 -16.27 -21.73
CA PHE A 120 24.19 -15.05 -22.01
C PHE A 120 23.32 -14.00 -22.71
N PHE A 121 22.46 -14.42 -23.63
CA PHE A 121 21.50 -13.53 -24.29
C PHE A 121 20.50 -12.95 -23.28
N CYS A 122 19.91 -13.78 -22.42
CA CYS A 122 18.98 -13.35 -21.38
C CYS A 122 19.65 -12.38 -20.39
N SER A 123 20.87 -12.70 -19.94
CA SER A 123 21.66 -11.86 -19.04
C SER A 123 21.97 -10.48 -19.64
N LEU A 124 22.39 -10.44 -20.92
CA LEU A 124 22.66 -9.19 -21.62
C LEU A 124 21.40 -8.36 -21.81
N THR A 125 20.30 -9.00 -22.20
CA THR A 125 18.99 -8.34 -22.38
C THR A 125 18.50 -7.72 -21.07
N GLN A 126 18.59 -8.48 -19.96
CA GLN A 126 18.24 -7.97 -18.64
C GLN A 126 19.12 -6.78 -18.25
N ARG A 127 20.43 -6.85 -18.51
CA ARG A 127 21.36 -5.74 -18.23
C ARG A 127 21.05 -4.49 -19.04
N ILE A 128 20.65 -4.63 -20.31
CA ILE A 128 20.25 -3.49 -21.16
C ILE A 128 19.05 -2.75 -20.58
N PHE A 129 18.00 -3.48 -20.15
CA PHE A 129 16.76 -2.84 -19.69
C PHE A 129 16.77 -2.42 -18.22
N THR A 130 17.48 -3.16 -17.35
CA THR A 130 17.46 -2.89 -15.90
C THR A 130 18.74 -2.25 -15.38
N SER A 131 19.81 -2.21 -16.18
CA SER A 131 21.16 -1.84 -15.73
C SER A 131 21.68 -2.67 -14.55
N GLN A 132 21.02 -3.78 -14.20
CA GLN A 132 21.43 -4.69 -13.14
C GLN A 132 22.14 -5.89 -13.78
N SER A 133 23.28 -6.30 -13.22
CA SER A 133 23.82 -7.63 -13.49
C SER A 133 23.02 -8.67 -12.70
N LEU A 134 23.02 -9.93 -13.14
CA LEU A 134 22.31 -11.02 -12.44
C LEU A 134 22.69 -11.12 -10.95
N ASN A 135 23.96 -10.89 -10.62
CA ASN A 135 24.46 -11.01 -9.25
C ASN A 135 24.26 -9.71 -8.43
N ASP A 136 24.46 -8.55 -9.05
CA ASP A 136 24.27 -7.25 -8.37
C ASP A 136 22.77 -6.98 -8.11
N GLY A 137 21.91 -7.38 -9.04
CA GLY A 137 20.45 -7.29 -8.88
C GLY A 137 19.97 -8.04 -7.65
N ASN A 138 20.49 -9.25 -7.41
CA ASN A 138 20.13 -10.07 -6.25
C ASN A 138 20.54 -9.42 -4.92
N THR A 139 21.74 -8.86 -4.83
CA THR A 139 22.20 -8.21 -3.58
C THR A 139 21.45 -6.91 -3.30
N ILE A 140 21.21 -6.08 -4.32
CA ILE A 140 20.38 -4.88 -4.19
C ILE A 140 18.96 -5.24 -3.75
N ARG A 141 18.37 -6.26 -4.39
CA ARG A 141 17.05 -6.79 -4.08
C ARG A 141 16.96 -7.27 -2.63
N GLN A 142 17.91 -8.11 -2.20
CA GLN A 142 18.02 -8.59 -0.81
C GLN A 142 18.08 -7.42 0.19
N LYS A 143 18.89 -6.39 -0.10
CA LYS A 143 19.02 -5.21 0.77
C LYS A 143 17.72 -4.40 0.86
N ILE A 144 17.02 -4.21 -0.26
CA ILE A 144 15.72 -3.53 -0.27
C ILE A 144 14.71 -4.30 0.58
N TYR A 145 14.65 -5.62 0.42
CA TYR A 145 13.71 -6.46 1.17
C TYR A 145 14.05 -6.57 2.65
N LEU A 146 15.33 -6.58 3.02
CA LEU A 146 15.75 -6.49 4.42
C LEU A 146 15.29 -5.17 5.04
N GLY A 147 15.42 -4.05 4.33
CA GLY A 147 14.89 -2.74 4.77
C GLY A 147 13.36 -2.75 4.91
N ASN A 148 12.63 -3.35 3.96
CA ASN A 148 11.18 -3.50 4.06
C ASN A 148 10.77 -4.39 5.25
N LEU A 149 11.51 -5.47 5.50
CA LEU A 149 11.31 -6.34 6.65
C LEU A 149 11.48 -5.56 7.96
N GLU A 150 12.49 -4.68 8.06
CA GLU A 150 12.70 -3.85 9.24
C GLU A 150 11.52 -2.93 9.54
N ILE A 151 11.01 -2.25 8.51
CA ILE A 151 9.87 -1.33 8.60
C ILE A 151 8.56 -2.07 8.91
N LEU A 152 8.41 -3.30 8.42
CA LEU A 152 7.18 -4.08 8.58
C LEU A 152 6.82 -4.26 10.07
N SER A 153 5.69 -3.73 10.50
CA SER A 153 5.23 -3.81 11.89
C SER A 153 3.73 -4.01 11.92
N ILE A 154 3.24 -4.62 13.01
CA ILE A 154 1.82 -4.91 13.19
C ILE A 154 1.34 -4.32 14.52
N SER A 155 0.31 -3.48 14.45
CA SER A 155 -0.34 -2.90 15.64
C SER A 155 -1.49 -3.75 16.16
N TYR A 156 -2.09 -4.57 15.31
CA TYR A 156 -3.33 -5.30 15.62
C TYR A 156 -3.38 -6.69 14.97
N PHE A 157 -3.68 -7.72 15.77
CA PHE A 157 -3.73 -9.12 15.33
C PHE A 157 -4.74 -9.43 14.22
N GLY A 158 -5.78 -8.62 13.99
CA GLY A 158 -6.69 -8.92 12.87
C GLY A 158 -6.05 -8.76 11.50
N LYS A 159 -4.85 -8.16 11.42
CA LYS A 159 -4.01 -8.11 10.21
C LYS A 159 -2.83 -9.09 10.26
N ILE A 160 -2.87 -10.07 11.16
CA ILE A 160 -1.76 -11.03 11.34
C ILE A 160 -1.48 -11.83 10.08
N LYS A 161 -2.51 -12.24 9.34
CA LYS A 161 -2.35 -13.03 8.11
C LYS A 161 -1.57 -12.25 7.05
N GLU A 162 -1.99 -11.01 6.76
CA GLU A 162 -1.30 -10.11 5.82
C GLU A 162 0.13 -9.85 6.27
N PHE A 163 0.33 -9.60 7.56
CA PHE A 163 1.67 -9.38 8.13
C PHE A 163 2.58 -10.61 8.01
N THR A 164 2.10 -11.82 8.32
CA THR A 164 2.90 -13.05 8.24
C THR A 164 3.25 -13.40 6.80
N GLU A 165 2.35 -13.14 5.85
CA GLU A 165 2.60 -13.34 4.42
C GLU A 165 3.68 -12.35 3.91
N ASP A 166 3.57 -11.08 4.27
CA ASP A 166 4.57 -10.06 3.92
C ASP A 166 5.93 -10.38 4.55
N TYR A 167 5.93 -10.77 5.83
CA TYR A 167 7.14 -11.13 6.54
C TYR A 167 7.84 -12.35 5.91
N LEU A 168 7.06 -13.38 5.54
CA LEU A 168 7.57 -14.57 4.88
C LEU A 168 8.24 -14.23 3.56
N MET A 169 7.58 -13.41 2.72
CA MET A 169 8.12 -12.99 1.43
C MET A 169 9.40 -12.15 1.59
N TYR A 170 9.38 -11.12 2.44
CA TYR A 170 10.56 -10.28 2.61
C TYR A 170 11.75 -11.07 3.15
N ALA A 171 11.51 -11.97 4.09
CA ALA A 171 12.56 -12.81 4.65
C ALA A 171 13.07 -13.85 3.65
N SER A 172 12.19 -14.48 2.84
CA SER A 172 12.60 -15.48 1.87
C SER A 172 13.47 -14.88 0.76
N ILE A 173 13.06 -13.75 0.20
CA ILE A 173 13.83 -13.07 -0.86
C ILE A 173 15.15 -12.51 -0.32
N ALA A 174 15.19 -12.07 0.95
CA ALA A 174 16.42 -11.66 1.61
C ALA A 174 17.39 -12.83 1.94
N GLY A 175 17.00 -14.08 1.71
CA GLY A 175 17.80 -15.27 2.06
C GLY A 175 17.71 -15.68 3.53
N GLY A 176 16.76 -15.12 4.27
CA GLY A 176 16.58 -15.28 5.71
C GLY A 176 15.56 -16.34 6.14
N PHE A 177 15.20 -17.27 5.27
CA PHE A 177 14.12 -18.25 5.53
C PHE A 177 14.41 -19.19 6.71
N THR A 178 15.66 -19.62 6.85
CA THR A 178 16.15 -20.49 7.94
C THR A 178 16.89 -19.71 9.02
N ASP A 179 16.97 -18.38 8.91
CA ASP A 179 17.71 -17.59 9.87
C ASP A 179 16.98 -17.51 11.22
N LYS A 180 17.64 -18.02 12.26
CA LYS A 180 17.15 -18.00 13.63
C LYS A 180 16.94 -16.55 14.11
N SER A 181 17.78 -15.60 13.69
CA SER A 181 17.72 -14.21 14.14
C SER A 181 16.45 -13.51 13.64
N LEU A 182 16.14 -13.67 12.35
CA LEU A 182 14.90 -13.17 11.75
C LEU A 182 13.68 -13.91 12.29
N GLY A 183 13.82 -15.20 12.60
CA GLY A 183 12.77 -15.93 13.28
C GLY A 183 12.43 -15.36 14.66
N GLU A 184 13.42 -14.93 15.47
CA GLU A 184 13.16 -14.31 16.77
C GLU A 184 12.55 -12.91 16.62
N LYS A 185 13.05 -12.15 15.63
CA LYS A 185 12.54 -10.81 15.30
C LYS A 185 11.07 -10.84 14.89
N LEU A 186 10.59 -11.93 14.30
CA LEU A 186 9.16 -12.13 14.01
C LEU A 186 8.32 -12.07 15.29
N PHE A 187 8.71 -12.80 16.33
CA PHE A 187 7.97 -12.83 17.60
C PHE A 187 8.02 -11.48 18.32
N LEU A 188 9.14 -10.75 18.24
CA LEU A 188 9.26 -9.40 18.82
C LEU A 188 8.33 -8.38 18.15
N LYS A 189 7.99 -8.58 16.87
CA LYS A 189 7.07 -7.71 16.14
C LYS A 189 5.59 -7.98 16.46
N LEU A 190 5.27 -9.07 17.17
CA LEU A 190 3.89 -9.38 17.55
C LEU A 190 3.41 -8.47 18.69
N PRO A 191 2.17 -7.96 18.64
CA PRO A 191 1.72 -6.98 19.63
C PRO A 191 1.26 -7.65 20.94
N GLY A 192 1.47 -6.95 22.06
CA GLY A 192 0.82 -7.24 23.35
C GLY A 192 1.14 -8.59 24.00
N LYS A 193 0.33 -8.94 25.02
CA LYS A 193 0.53 -10.16 25.84
C LYS A 193 0.36 -11.46 25.06
N LEU A 194 -0.43 -11.46 23.98
CA LEU A 194 -0.59 -12.65 23.14
C LEU A 194 0.71 -12.96 22.39
N GLY A 195 1.43 -11.94 21.89
CA GLY A 195 2.73 -12.14 21.24
C GLY A 195 3.74 -12.81 22.16
N GLN A 196 3.79 -12.39 23.44
CA GLN A 196 4.61 -13.02 24.47
C GLN A 196 4.22 -14.48 24.71
N LYS A 197 2.91 -14.76 24.91
CA LYS A 197 2.43 -16.15 25.07
C LYS A 197 2.78 -17.05 23.90
N ILE A 198 2.70 -16.54 22.67
CA ILE A 198 3.07 -17.29 21.47
C ILE A 198 4.58 -17.60 21.49
N ARG A 199 5.41 -16.61 21.85
CA ARG A 199 6.86 -16.81 21.97
C ARG A 199 7.22 -17.83 23.05
N ASP A 200 6.59 -17.74 24.21
CA ASP A 200 6.84 -18.66 25.32
C ASP A 200 6.42 -20.09 24.96
N SER A 201 5.27 -20.25 24.28
CA SER A 201 4.82 -21.55 23.74
C SER A 201 5.82 -22.10 22.74
N TRP A 202 6.38 -21.26 21.86
CA TRP A 202 7.39 -21.69 20.89
C TRP A 202 8.68 -22.16 21.56
N ASN A 203 9.12 -21.50 22.62
CA ASN A 203 10.33 -21.90 23.36
C ASN A 203 10.16 -23.23 24.12
N ASN A 204 8.91 -23.59 24.46
CA ASN A 204 8.60 -24.86 25.09
C ASN A 204 8.51 -26.01 24.08
N ASP A 205 8.20 -25.73 22.82
CA ASP A 205 8.13 -26.73 21.77
C ASP A 205 9.54 -27.22 21.39
N GLN A 206 9.78 -28.53 21.50
CA GLN A 206 11.01 -29.15 21.01
C GLN A 206 10.91 -29.36 19.50
N ILE A 207 11.42 -28.40 18.74
CA ILE A 207 11.45 -28.44 17.28
C ILE A 207 12.87 -28.75 16.82
N ASP A 208 12.99 -29.67 15.87
CA ASP A 208 14.28 -30.01 15.27
C ASP A 208 14.98 -28.76 14.74
N PRO A 209 16.24 -28.50 15.16
CA PRO A 209 16.98 -27.32 14.70
C PRO A 209 17.08 -27.21 13.17
N VAL A 210 17.14 -28.35 12.49
CA VAL A 210 17.20 -28.45 11.02
C VAL A 210 15.89 -27.99 10.36
N MET A 211 14.75 -28.30 10.98
CA MET A 211 13.43 -27.94 10.44
C MET A 211 12.98 -26.54 10.90
N ASN A 212 13.71 -25.88 11.79
CA ASN A 212 13.37 -24.55 12.31
C ASN A 212 13.44 -23.48 11.21
N ASN A 213 12.34 -23.31 10.49
CA ASN A 213 12.18 -22.32 9.44
C ASN A 213 11.03 -21.35 9.74
N LEU A 214 10.97 -20.27 8.97
CA LEU A 214 10.00 -19.21 9.16
C LEU A 214 8.55 -19.70 8.96
N THR A 215 8.31 -20.66 8.07
CA THR A 215 6.98 -21.23 7.83
C THR A 215 6.44 -21.99 9.05
N ILE A 216 7.27 -22.78 9.73
CA ILE A 216 6.83 -23.49 10.94
C ILE A 216 6.53 -22.50 12.07
N ARG A 217 7.33 -21.43 12.20
CA ARG A 217 7.04 -20.33 13.15
C ARG A 217 5.69 -19.66 12.84
N ILE A 218 5.40 -19.39 11.57
CA ILE A 218 4.12 -18.83 11.14
C ILE A 218 2.97 -19.80 11.40
N GLN A 219 3.13 -21.08 11.10
CA GLN A 219 2.12 -22.11 11.40
C GLN A 219 1.83 -22.18 12.90
N HIS A 220 2.86 -22.12 13.74
CA HIS A 220 2.71 -22.08 15.19
C HIS A 220 1.94 -20.82 15.65
N ILE A 221 2.27 -19.64 15.11
CA ILE A 221 1.50 -18.39 15.35
C ILE A 221 0.03 -18.60 14.99
N MET A 222 -0.25 -19.18 13.82
CA MET A 222 -1.61 -19.39 13.31
C MET A 222 -2.38 -20.48 14.08
N LYS A 223 -1.70 -21.46 14.68
CA LYS A 223 -2.31 -22.48 15.55
C LYS A 223 -2.85 -21.86 16.84
N ILE A 224 -2.08 -20.95 17.45
CA ILE A 224 -2.47 -20.27 18.70
C ILE A 224 -3.47 -19.14 18.41
N TYR A 225 -3.29 -18.43 17.29
CA TYR A 225 -4.18 -17.38 16.87
C TYR A 225 -5.50 -17.94 16.30
N THR A 226 -6.61 -17.75 17.00
CA THR A 226 -7.95 -17.97 16.41
C THR A 226 -8.59 -16.62 16.03
N PRO A 227 -9.09 -16.44 14.79
CA PRO A 227 -9.72 -15.17 14.37
C PRO A 227 -10.87 -14.72 15.29
N GLN A 228 -11.57 -15.70 15.87
CA GLN A 228 -12.71 -15.48 16.76
C GLN A 228 -12.32 -14.82 18.09
N GLN A 229 -11.09 -15.04 18.60
CA GLN A 229 -10.64 -14.49 19.87
C GLN A 229 -10.49 -12.96 19.81
N TYR A 230 -10.10 -12.37 18.67
CA TYR A 230 -9.83 -10.93 18.56
C TYR A 230 -10.96 -10.11 17.94
N HIS A 231 -11.81 -10.68 17.09
CA HIS A 231 -13.01 -9.97 16.62
C HIS A 231 -14.03 -9.73 17.74
N LYS A 232 -14.05 -10.55 18.80
CA LYS A 232 -14.91 -10.35 19.98
C LYS A 232 -14.63 -9.02 20.70
N GLY A 233 -13.37 -8.55 20.74
CA GLY A 233 -13.01 -7.26 21.33
C GLY A 233 -13.45 -6.03 20.52
N ILE A 234 -13.71 -6.19 19.21
CA ILE A 234 -14.07 -5.10 18.29
C ILE A 234 -15.54 -5.14 17.86
N ARG A 235 -16.39 -5.97 18.48
CA ARG A 235 -17.79 -5.60 18.60
C ARG A 235 -17.85 -4.35 19.48
N ARG A 236 -17.50 -3.18 18.92
CA ARG A 236 -18.02 -1.88 19.32
C ARG A 236 -19.48 -2.18 19.54
N LYS A 237 -19.96 -2.11 20.79
CA LYS A 237 -21.40 -2.11 21.03
C LYS A 237 -21.90 -1.07 20.04
N LYS A 238 -22.63 -1.48 18.99
CA LYS A 238 -23.37 -0.52 18.17
C LYS A 238 -24.05 0.34 19.23
N PRO A 239 -23.84 1.66 19.30
CA PRO A 239 -24.61 2.46 20.25
C PRO A 239 -26.04 2.05 19.95
N GLN A 240 -26.69 1.38 20.90
CA GLN A 240 -28.08 1.00 20.73
C GLN A 240 -28.73 2.32 20.42
N TYR A 241 -29.22 2.48 19.20
CA TYR A 241 -30.06 3.61 18.88
C TYR A 241 -31.24 3.45 19.82
N ARG A 242 -31.22 4.17 20.95
CA ARG A 242 -32.39 4.30 21.80
C ARG A 242 -33.26 5.29 21.05
N PRO A 243 -34.39 4.88 20.46
CA PRO A 243 -35.33 5.85 19.95
C PRO A 243 -35.64 6.85 21.07
N PRO A 244 -35.81 8.15 20.77
CA PRO A 244 -36.21 9.12 21.77
C PRO A 244 -37.44 8.59 22.52
N SER A 245 -37.36 8.54 23.85
CA SER A 245 -38.49 8.15 24.69
C SER A 245 -39.71 9.00 24.32
N ARG A 246 -40.83 8.37 23.93
CA ARG A 246 -42.11 9.06 23.67
C ARG A 246 -42.74 9.63 24.96
N TYR A 247 -42.19 9.31 26.11
CA TYR A 247 -42.65 9.87 27.38
C TYR A 247 -41.97 11.21 27.64
N PRO A 248 -42.75 12.29 27.88
CA PRO A 248 -42.17 13.57 28.29
C PRO A 248 -41.30 13.36 29.53
N PRO A 249 -40.11 13.97 29.60
CA PRO A 249 -39.18 13.74 30.70
C PRO A 249 -39.88 14.10 32.02
N ARG A 250 -40.06 13.10 32.88
CA ARG A 250 -40.62 13.27 34.23
C ARG A 250 -39.83 14.40 34.90
N LYS A 251 -40.51 15.50 35.24
CA LYS A 251 -39.93 16.64 35.97
C LYS A 251 -39.27 16.07 37.23
N LYS A 252 -37.94 15.90 37.21
CA LYS A 252 -37.20 15.54 38.41
C LYS A 252 -37.31 16.75 39.33
N ASN A 253 -37.86 16.53 40.52
CA ASN A 253 -37.92 17.51 41.58
C ASN A 253 -36.51 18.11 41.76
N PRO A 254 -36.37 19.44 41.78
CA PRO A 254 -35.07 20.10 41.89
C PRO A 254 -34.52 19.83 43.30
N THR A 255 -33.80 18.73 43.45
CA THR A 255 -32.97 18.51 44.64
C THR A 255 -31.90 19.59 44.65
N HIS A 256 -31.94 20.36 45.72
CA HIS A 256 -31.17 21.52 46.08
C HIS A 256 -29.69 21.52 45.62
N ARG A 257 -29.28 22.64 45.01
CA ARG A 257 -27.93 23.15 44.75
C ARG A 257 -26.98 22.28 43.90
N TYR A 258 -26.94 22.64 42.62
CA TYR A 258 -25.77 22.46 41.76
C TYR A 258 -24.55 23.15 42.39
N SER A 259 -23.70 22.41 43.09
CA SER A 259 -22.29 22.78 43.10
C SER A 259 -21.84 22.74 41.64
N ILE A 260 -21.47 23.89 41.08
CA ILE A 260 -20.80 23.98 39.78
C ILE A 260 -19.68 22.94 39.82
N ARG A 261 -19.80 21.86 39.04
CA ARG A 261 -18.68 20.94 38.88
C ARG A 261 -17.60 21.74 38.19
N VAL A 262 -16.55 22.11 38.93
CA VAL A 262 -15.30 22.55 38.32
C VAL A 262 -14.85 21.37 37.46
N SER A 263 -15.01 21.49 36.14
CA SER A 263 -14.56 20.44 35.25
C SER A 263 -13.03 20.43 35.30
N ASN A 264 -12.44 19.42 35.93
CA ASN A 264 -10.99 19.16 35.89
C ASN A 264 -10.50 18.71 34.51
N SER A 265 -11.33 18.83 33.47
CA SER A 265 -10.88 18.87 32.09
C SER A 265 -10.02 20.12 31.88
N ARG A 266 -8.75 20.05 32.28
CA ARG A 266 -7.67 20.82 31.65
C ARG A 266 -7.72 20.44 30.16
N LYS A 267 -8.56 21.13 29.37
CA LYS A 267 -8.78 20.88 27.94
C LYS A 267 -7.51 21.29 27.18
N PRO A 268 -6.66 20.38 26.69
CA PRO A 268 -5.43 20.82 26.02
C PRO A 268 -5.64 21.07 24.51
N THR A 269 -6.81 20.78 23.94
CA THR A 269 -6.96 20.81 22.47
C THR A 269 -8.18 21.57 21.96
N LEU A 270 -8.89 22.31 22.81
CA LEU A 270 -9.86 23.28 22.31
C LEU A 270 -9.12 24.57 22.00
N ASN A 271 -8.62 24.70 20.77
CA ASN A 271 -7.97 25.91 20.30
C ASN A 271 -8.97 27.08 20.42
N LYS A 272 -8.83 27.90 21.48
CA LYS A 272 -9.82 28.93 21.88
C LYS A 272 -10.06 29.91 20.73
N GLU A 273 -9.03 30.17 19.93
CA GLU A 273 -9.10 31.06 18.78
C GLU A 273 -9.98 30.53 17.64
N LYS A 274 -10.07 29.21 17.47
CA LYS A 274 -10.85 28.58 16.39
C LYS A 274 -12.27 28.21 16.81
N HIS A 275 -12.49 27.89 18.09
CA HIS A 275 -13.77 27.35 18.57
C HIS A 275 -14.64 28.33 19.36
N VAL A 276 -14.08 29.44 19.84
CA VAL A 276 -14.90 30.53 20.38
C VAL A 276 -15.42 31.33 19.18
N ARG A 277 -16.75 31.46 19.06
CA ARG A 277 -17.34 32.46 18.16
C ARG A 277 -16.73 33.80 18.58
N LYS A 278 -15.80 34.36 17.79
CA LYS A 278 -15.33 35.73 18.00
C LYS A 278 -16.57 36.61 17.95
N LEU A 279 -17.02 37.11 19.10
CA LEU A 279 -17.92 38.25 19.09
C LEU A 279 -17.15 39.32 18.31
N ARG A 280 -17.70 39.75 17.17
CA ARG A 280 -17.17 40.94 16.51
C ARG A 280 -17.80 42.10 17.26
N ASP A 281 -17.04 42.74 18.12
CA ASP A 281 -17.52 43.88 18.93
C ASP A 281 -18.08 45.00 18.05
N ASN A 282 -17.59 45.10 16.81
CA ASN A 282 -18.01 46.11 15.83
C ASN A 282 -19.20 45.70 14.96
N LYS A 283 -19.81 44.51 15.16
CA LYS A 283 -21.04 44.15 14.43
C LYS A 283 -22.22 44.81 15.12
N THR A 284 -22.71 45.91 14.55
CA THR A 284 -24.03 46.46 14.88
C THR A 284 -25.09 45.45 14.46
N TYR A 285 -25.59 44.66 15.42
CA TYR A 285 -26.75 43.81 15.18
C TYR A 285 -27.97 44.71 14.96
N THR A 286 -28.35 44.92 13.71
CA THR A 286 -29.62 45.55 13.41
C THR A 286 -30.73 44.64 13.95
N LYS A 287 -31.50 45.10 14.94
CA LYS A 287 -32.65 44.35 15.53
C LYS A 287 -33.75 44.01 14.50
N LYS A 288 -33.60 44.47 13.26
CA LYS A 288 -34.56 44.29 12.17
C LYS A 288 -34.19 43.02 11.40
N LEU A 289 -35.14 42.09 11.33
CA LEU A 289 -35.02 40.85 10.58
C LEU A 289 -35.05 41.16 9.07
N GLU A 290 -33.92 40.99 8.39
CA GLU A 290 -33.83 41.03 6.92
C GLU A 290 -34.00 39.63 6.32
N CYS A 291 -34.78 39.52 5.27
CA CYS A 291 -34.91 38.29 4.51
C CYS A 291 -33.63 38.05 3.70
N TYR A 292 -32.95 36.92 3.89
CA TYR A 292 -31.74 36.60 3.12
C TYR A 292 -31.97 36.43 1.60
N ALA A 293 -33.22 36.20 1.15
CA ALA A 293 -33.52 35.96 -0.25
C ALA A 293 -33.82 37.24 -1.06
N CYS A 294 -34.38 38.27 -0.42
CA CYS A 294 -34.76 39.53 -1.09
C CYS A 294 -34.27 40.80 -0.38
N HIS A 295 -33.59 40.67 0.76
CA HIS A 295 -33.12 41.77 1.62
C HIS A 295 -34.21 42.74 2.12
N GLN A 296 -35.49 42.40 1.95
CA GLN A 296 -36.58 43.15 2.55
C GLN A 296 -36.78 42.79 4.02
N LEU A 297 -37.18 43.77 4.82
CA LEU A 297 -37.38 43.60 6.26
C LEU A 297 -38.75 42.97 6.57
N GLY A 298 -38.84 42.27 7.70
CA GLY A 298 -40.13 41.86 8.30
C GLY A 298 -40.59 40.42 8.04
N HIS A 299 -39.81 39.60 7.31
CA HIS A 299 -40.13 38.19 7.10
C HIS A 299 -38.89 37.30 7.00
N TYR A 300 -39.06 36.00 7.26
CA TYR A 300 -38.00 34.99 7.10
C TYR A 300 -37.90 34.55 5.64
N SER A 301 -36.71 34.14 5.18
CA SER A 301 -36.49 33.64 3.79
C SER A 301 -37.39 32.48 3.38
N ARG A 302 -37.90 31.70 4.36
CA ARG A 302 -38.90 30.64 4.11
C ARG A 302 -40.27 31.17 3.68
N ASN A 303 -40.62 32.35 4.15
CA ASN A 303 -41.89 33.02 3.89
C ASN A 303 -41.70 34.18 2.90
N CYS A 304 -40.61 34.18 2.13
CA CYS A 304 -40.33 35.23 1.16
C CYS A 304 -41.42 35.25 0.07
N PRO A 305 -42.09 36.39 -0.18
CA PRO A 305 -43.05 36.52 -1.27
C PRO A 305 -42.36 36.33 -2.64
N ASN A 306 -41.10 36.76 -2.75
CA ASN A 306 -40.28 36.57 -3.94
C ASN A 306 -39.54 35.23 -3.91
N LYS A 307 -40.27 34.13 -4.09
CA LYS A 307 -39.70 32.76 -4.09
C LYS A 307 -38.73 32.50 -5.26
N ALA A 308 -38.77 33.29 -6.32
CA ALA A 308 -37.88 33.13 -7.47
C ALA A 308 -36.38 33.28 -7.11
N ASN A 309 -36.05 34.09 -6.09
CA ASN A 309 -34.67 34.33 -5.68
C ASN A 309 -34.09 33.25 -4.74
N LEU A 310 -34.86 32.22 -4.35
CA LEU A 310 -34.34 31.13 -3.50
C LEU A 310 -33.25 30.30 -4.20
N PHE A 311 -33.08 30.44 -5.51
CA PHE A 311 -32.14 29.65 -6.31
C PHE A 311 -30.73 30.27 -6.44
N THR A 312 -30.47 31.46 -5.91
CA THR A 312 -29.12 32.06 -5.97
C THR A 312 -28.14 31.37 -5.01
N ARG A 313 -27.08 30.82 -5.61
CA ARG A 313 -25.79 30.28 -5.11
C ARG A 313 -25.79 29.34 -3.88
N GLU A 314 -26.45 29.66 -2.78
CA GLU A 314 -26.45 28.86 -1.55
C GLU A 314 -27.33 27.59 -1.65
N ALA A 315 -28.40 27.64 -2.45
CA ALA A 315 -29.21 26.45 -2.72
C ALA A 315 -28.41 25.34 -3.45
N LYS A 316 -27.42 25.71 -4.28
CA LYS A 316 -26.47 24.74 -4.87
C LYS A 316 -25.63 24.04 -3.79
N LEU A 317 -25.19 24.78 -2.76
CA LEU A 317 -24.43 24.21 -1.64
C LEU A 317 -25.29 23.20 -0.86
N ILE A 318 -26.54 23.53 -0.54
CA ILE A 318 -27.44 22.63 0.20
C ILE A 318 -27.78 21.36 -0.61
N LYS A 319 -28.03 21.48 -1.93
CA LYS A 319 -28.24 20.31 -2.80
C LYS A 319 -27.01 19.40 -2.83
N SER A 320 -25.79 19.96 -2.91
CA SER A 320 -24.55 19.18 -2.91
C SER A 320 -24.33 18.40 -1.60
N CYS A 321 -24.78 18.95 -0.47
CA CYS A 321 -24.70 18.26 0.82
C CYS A 321 -25.75 17.14 0.97
N ARG A 322 -26.93 17.28 0.36
CA ARG A 322 -28.00 16.27 0.44
C ARG A 322 -27.77 15.05 -0.44
N MET A 323 -27.19 15.23 -1.64
CA MET A 323 -26.95 14.10 -2.56
C MET A 323 -25.89 13.11 -2.09
N ARG A 324 -25.06 13.43 -1.08
CA ARG A 324 -24.09 12.48 -0.51
C ARG A 324 -24.67 11.56 0.59
N ARG A 325 -25.99 11.57 0.81
CA ARG A 325 -26.64 10.82 1.90
C ARG A 325 -27.71 9.82 1.45
N THR A 326 -27.77 9.52 0.16
CA THR A 326 -28.48 8.36 -0.40
C THR A 326 -27.44 7.48 -1.06
#